data_AF-A0A3S4QL43-F1
#
_entry.id   AF-A0A3S4QL43-F1
#
_cell.length_a   1.000
_cell.length_b   1.000
_cell.length_c   1.000
_cell.angle_alpha   90.00
_cell.angle_beta   90.00
_cell.angle_gamma   90.00
#
_symmetry.space_group_name_H-M   'P 1'
#
loop_
_entity.id
_entity.type
_entity.pdbx_description
1 polymer ?
#
loop_
_entity_poly.entity_id
_entity_poly.type
_entity_poly.pdbx_seq_one_letter_code
_entity_poly.pdbx_strand_id
1 'polypeptide(L)' 'MREVRRTSEASIVFESLSHNSTLLNGLNWMRSKSLLLDVTLVAGEDAFKAHRVVLASCSDYFRAMFTDNMKEANQK' A
#
# COMPACT_ATOMS: atom_id res chain seq x y z
N MET A 1 -13.54 -13.82 17.55
CA MET A 1 -13.01 -13.93 18.92
C MET A 1 -12.08 -12.74 19.13
N ARG A 2 -12.35 -11.85 20.09
CA ARG A 2 -11.60 -10.59 20.31
C ARG A 2 -10.79 -10.74 21.60
N GLU A 3 -9.49 -10.50 21.57
CA GLU A 3 -8.64 -10.54 22.77
C GLU A 3 -8.31 -9.09 23.20
N VAL A 4 -8.80 -8.70 24.37
CA VAL A 4 -8.57 -7.38 24.98
C VAL A 4 -7.64 -7.60 26.17
N ARG A 5 -6.38 -7.18 26.06
CA ARG A 5 -5.44 -7.20 27.20
C ARG A 5 -5.33 -5.79 27.79
N ARG A 6 -5.67 -5.65 29.08
CA ARG A 6 -5.50 -4.40 29.86
C ARG A 6 -4.13 -4.39 30.54
N THR A 7 -3.35 -3.33 30.34
CA THR A 7 -2.19 -2.97 31.19
C THR A 7 -2.40 -1.56 31.75
N SER A 8 -1.71 -1.23 32.85
CA SER A 8 -2.07 -0.24 33.88
C SER A 8 -1.90 1.26 33.56
N GLU A 9 -1.77 1.66 32.31
CA GLU A 9 -2.14 2.99 31.77
C GLU A 9 -2.74 2.70 30.41
N ALA A 10 -4.07 2.46 30.37
CA ALA A 10 -4.63 1.55 29.37
C ALA A 10 -4.78 2.19 27.98
N SER A 11 -3.71 2.17 27.18
CA SER A 11 -3.84 2.21 25.72
C SER A 11 -4.61 0.96 25.28
N ILE A 12 -5.85 1.13 24.83
CA ILE A 12 -6.62 0.03 24.24
C ILE A 12 -6.00 -0.26 22.87
N VAL A 13 -5.25 -1.35 22.77
CA VAL A 13 -4.75 -1.86 21.49
C VAL A 13 -5.86 -2.66 20.83
N PHE A 14 -6.33 -2.20 19.68
CA PHE A 14 -7.26 -2.95 18.84
C PHE A 14 -6.50 -3.56 17.67
N GLU A 15 -6.48 -4.89 17.61
CA GLU A 15 -5.88 -5.63 16.51
C GLU A 15 -6.91 -6.63 15.98
N SER A 16 -7.09 -6.66 14.66
CA SER A 16 -7.94 -7.63 13.99
C SER A 16 -7.09 -8.53 13.10
N LEU A 17 -7.11 -9.83 13.38
CA LEU A 17 -6.33 -10.83 12.65
C LEU A 17 -6.66 -10.88 11.15
N SER A 18 -7.87 -10.48 10.75
CA SER A 18 -8.29 -10.42 9.34
C SER A 18 -8.01 -9.08 8.66
N HIS A 19 -7.53 -8.07 9.38
CA HIS A 19 -7.42 -6.70 8.84
C HIS A 19 -6.54 -6.66 7.59
N ASN A 20 -5.36 -7.28 7.65
CA ASN A 20 -4.39 -7.27 6.55
C ASN A 20 -4.93 -7.98 5.31
N SER A 21 -5.59 -9.13 5.47
CA SER A 21 -6.14 -9.87 4.33
C SER A 21 -7.32 -9.12 3.71
N THR A 22 -8.21 -8.54 4.51
CA THR A 22 -9.30 -7.69 4.00
C THR A 22 -8.77 -6.47 3.25
N LEU A 23 -7.74 -5.79 3.79
CA LEU A 23 -7.11 -4.63 3.18
C LEU A 23 -6.48 -4.99 1.82
N LEU A 24 -5.64 -6.03 1.77
CA LEU A 24 -4.97 -6.45 0.55
C LEU A 24 -5.96 -6.91 -0.54
N ASN A 25 -7.00 -7.64 -0.15
CA ASN A 25 -8.06 -8.04 -1.07
C ASN A 25 -8.79 -6.82 -1.65
N GLY A 26 -9.10 -5.82 -0.82
CA GLY A 26 -9.70 -4.55 -1.27
C GLY A 26 -8.80 -3.79 -2.25
N LEU A 27 -7.50 -3.66 -1.94
CA LEU A 27 -6.52 -2.99 -2.81
C LEU A 27 -6.39 -3.70 -4.17
N ASN A 28 -6.30 -5.04 -4.18
CA ASN A 28 -6.23 -5.80 -5.42
C ASN A 28 -7.53 -5.71 -6.24
N TRP A 29 -8.69 -5.72 -5.59
CA TRP A 29 -9.97 -5.49 -6.25
C TRP A 29 -10.01 -4.10 -6.91
N MET A 30 -9.60 -3.04 -6.20
CA MET A 30 -9.51 -1.68 -6.77
C MET A 30 -8.57 -1.63 -7.98
N ARG A 31 -7.42 -2.32 -7.91
CA ARG A 31 -6.49 -2.43 -9.04
C ARG A 31 -7.15 -3.07 -10.25
N SER A 32 -7.86 -4.18 -10.07
CA SER A 32 -8.59 -4.86 -11.16
C SER A 32 -9.68 -3.99 -11.80
N LYS A 33 -10.25 -3.06 -11.04
CA LYS A 33 -11.29 -2.12 -11.51
C LYS A 33 -10.72 -0.81 -12.03
N SER A 34 -9.38 -0.67 -12.08
CA SER A 34 -8.72 0.58 -12.45
C SER A 34 -9.13 1.79 -11.59
N LEU A 35 -9.38 1.56 -10.30
CA LEU A 35 -9.78 2.59 -9.35
C LEU A 35 -8.59 3.09 -8.53
N LEU A 36 -8.52 4.41 -8.38
CA LEU A 36 -7.51 5.11 -7.56
C LEU A 36 -6.06 4.79 -7.97
N LEU A 37 -5.84 4.40 -9.22
CA LEU A 37 -4.49 4.15 -9.76
C LEU A 37 -3.83 5.48 -10.11
N ASP A 38 -2.64 5.69 -9.58
CA ASP A 38 -1.91 6.96 -9.60
C ASP A 38 -0.48 6.81 -10.17
N VAL A 39 -0.12 5.61 -10.65
CA VAL A 39 1.12 5.35 -11.39
C VAL A 39 0.93 4.29 -12.46
N THR A 40 1.67 4.41 -13.56
CA THR A 40 1.84 3.37 -14.57
C THR A 40 3.31 3.02 -14.67
N LEU A 41 3.67 1.77 -14.38
CA LEU A 41 5.03 1.27 -14.55
C LEU A 41 5.19 0.73 -15.97
N VAL A 42 6.24 1.15 -16.67
CA VAL A 42 6.56 0.64 -18.00
C VAL A 42 7.83 -0.21 -17.90
N ALA A 43 7.76 -1.46 -18.35
CA ALA A 43 8.87 -2.40 -18.36
C ALA A 43 8.99 -3.02 -19.76
N GLY A 44 9.90 -2.47 -20.57
CA GLY A 44 9.98 -2.82 -21.99
C GLY A 44 8.74 -2.33 -22.74
N GLU A 45 8.01 -3.26 -23.35
CA GLU A 45 6.77 -2.97 -24.08
C GLU A 45 5.51 -3.05 -23.21
N ASP A 46 5.63 -3.55 -21.98
CA ASP A 46 4.50 -3.76 -21.07
C ASP A 46 4.28 -2.56 -20.15
N ALA A 47 3.01 -2.25 -19.89
CA ALA A 47 2.57 -1.18 -18.99
C ALA A 47 1.62 -1.68 -17.90
N PHE A 48 1.89 -1.32 -16.65
CA PHE A 48 1.17 -1.78 -15.46
C PHE A 48 0.65 -0.61 -14.64
N LYS A 49 -0.68 -0.45 -14.56
CA LYS A 49 -1.29 0.54 -13.66
C LYS A 49 -1.35 0.02 -12.23
N ALA A 50 -0.89 0.81 -11.27
CA ALA A 50 -0.77 0.41 -9.87
C ALA A 50 -1.03 1.59 -8.91
N HIS A 51 -1.04 1.28 -7.62
CA HIS A 51 -1.12 2.25 -6.52
C HIS A 51 0.29 2.54 -5.99
N ARG A 52 0.74 3.80 -6.04
CA ARG A 52 2.05 4.23 -5.51
C ARG A 52 2.22 3.86 -4.04
N VAL A 53 1.17 4.06 -3.26
CA VAL A 53 1.16 3.75 -1.81
C VAL A 53 1.40 2.27 -1.52
N VAL A 54 0.87 1.37 -2.34
CA VAL A 54 1.08 -0.08 -2.18
C VAL A 54 2.51 -0.45 -2.55
N LEU A 55 3.00 0.06 -3.68
CA LEU A 55 4.38 -0.16 -4.12
C LEU A 55 5.41 0.36 -3.11
N ALA A 56 5.22 1.58 -2.58
CA ALA A 56 6.07 2.18 -1.56
C ALA A 56 6.03 1.42 -0.22
N SER A 57 4.88 0.87 0.15
CA SER A 57 4.75 0.09 1.39
C SER A 57 5.58 -1.20 1.35
N CYS A 58 5.70 -1.82 0.18
CA CYS A 58 6.32 -3.14 0.03
C CYS A 58 7.75 -3.12 -0.55
N SER A 59 8.28 -1.97 -0.97
CA SER A 59 9.60 -1.86 -1.59
C SER A 59 10.28 -0.54 -1.22
N ASP A 60 11.50 -0.62 -0.68
CA ASP A 60 12.28 0.57 -0.29
C ASP A 60 12.69 1.40 -1.52
N TYR A 61 12.86 0.78 -2.69
CA TYR A 61 13.09 1.50 -3.95
C TYR A 61 11.89 2.37 -4.32
N PHE A 62 10.70 1.78 -4.39
CA PHE A 62 9.48 2.53 -4.70
C PHE A 62 9.14 3.54 -3.60
N ARG A 63 9.48 3.22 -2.34
CA ARG A 63 9.33 4.17 -1.24
C ARG A 63 10.19 5.40 -1.49
N ALA A 64 11.51 5.24 -1.63
CA ALA A 64 12.42 6.34 -1.93
C ALA A 64 12.00 7.12 -3.18
N MET A 65 11.65 6.42 -4.27
CA MET A 65 11.22 7.06 -5.51
C MET A 65 9.93 7.89 -5.36
N PHE A 66 8.98 7.47 -4.51
CA PHE A 66 7.69 8.16 -4.37
C PHE A 66 7.61 9.12 -3.19
N THR A 67 8.47 8.98 -2.17
CA THR A 67 8.48 9.84 -0.97
C THR A 67 9.65 10.81 -0.93
N ASP A 68 10.76 10.46 -1.58
CA ASP A 68 11.92 11.33 -1.73
C ASP A 68 11.83 11.96 -3.13
N ASN A 69 12.27 13.22 -3.28
CA ASN A 69 12.21 13.95 -4.55
C ASN A 69 13.27 13.44 -5.56
N MET A 70 13.38 12.12 -5.73
CA MET A 70 14.26 11.51 -6.73
C MET A 70 13.73 11.84 -8.13
N LYS A 71 14.66 12.01 -9.08
CA LYS A 71 14.36 12.52 -10.43
C LYS A 71 13.32 11.69 -11.20
N GLU A 72 13.15 10.41 -10.86
CA GLU A 72 12.11 9.55 -11.45
C GLU A 72 10.68 9.95 -11.05
N ALA A 73 10.49 10.68 -9.94
CA ALA A 73 9.18 11.22 -9.55
C ALA A 73 8.61 12.25 -10.55
N ASN A 74 9.45 12.77 -11.45
CA ASN A 74 9.08 13.74 -12.49
C ASN A 74 9.10 13.16 -13.91
N GLN A 75 9.27 11.85 -14.10
CA GLN A 75 9.15 11.26 -15.43
C GLN A 75 7.66 11.05 -15.75
N LYS A 76 7.14 11.93 -16.62
CA LYS A 76 5.84 11.81 -17.29
C LYS A 76 5.90 10.82 -18.43
#